data_AF-A0A8H9GZP6-F1
#
_entry.id   AF-A0A8H9GZP6-F1
#
_cell.length_a   1.000
_cell.length_b   1.000
_cell.length_c   1.000
_cell.angle_alpha   90.00
_cell.angle_beta   90.00
_cell.angle_gamma   90.00
#
_symmetry.space_group_name_H-M   'P 1'
#
loop_
_entity.id
_entity.type
_entity.pdbx_description
1 polymer ?
#
loop_
_entity_poly.entity_id
_entity_poly.type
_entity_poly.pdbx_seq_one_letter_code
_entity_poly.pdbx_strand_id
1 'polypeptide(L)'
;MASSNILKKPGVMAMSAALLLFAALAMTANVRTADWHTIAWVTPSHDGRTLTATFTVYKPEVDDGRFCWEVTDTDVWESPSQVTIGVQVGNPCAPLLSWGTISMPDNGRSFDVQLHLRAPLNGRTVIEKESGQKIPVAQSGEGTGRSFGE
;
A
#
# COMPACT_ATOMS: atom_id res chain seq x y z
N MET A 1 -46.43 27.60 52.44
CA MET A 1 -46.52 27.01 51.08
C MET A 1 -45.40 27.60 50.26
N ALA A 2 -44.36 26.81 49.95
CA ALA A 2 -43.24 27.24 49.11
C ALA A 2 -43.39 26.58 47.73
N SER A 3 -43.51 27.39 46.69
CA SER A 3 -43.54 26.96 45.28
C SER A 3 -42.12 26.78 44.77
N SER A 4 -41.73 25.55 44.46
CA SER A 4 -40.47 25.23 43.80
C SER A 4 -40.62 25.41 42.28
N ASN A 5 -39.94 26.42 41.72
CA ASN A 5 -39.78 26.54 40.27
C ASN A 5 -38.64 25.64 39.79
N ILE A 6 -38.97 24.63 38.99
CA ILE A 6 -38.00 23.71 38.36
C ILE A 6 -37.44 24.39 37.11
N LEU A 7 -36.21 24.89 37.23
CA LEU A 7 -35.42 25.43 36.14
C LEU A 7 -34.87 24.28 35.27
N LYS A 8 -35.51 24.02 34.13
CA LYS A 8 -35.00 23.09 33.10
C LYS A 8 -33.68 23.61 32.53
N LYS A 9 -32.56 22.93 32.83
CA LYS A 9 -31.23 23.25 32.30
C LYS A 9 -31.12 22.86 30.81
N PRO A 10 -30.82 23.79 29.89
CA PRO A 10 -30.68 23.51 28.45
C PRO A 10 -29.26 23.06 28.06
N GLY A 11 -28.48 22.52 28.99
CA GLY A 11 -27.03 22.34 28.84
C GLY A 11 -26.56 21.05 28.17
N VAL A 12 -27.44 20.06 27.98
CA VAL A 12 -27.00 18.70 27.58
C VAL A 12 -27.08 18.46 26.06
N MET A 13 -27.89 19.22 25.32
CA MET A 13 -28.06 18.99 23.88
C MET A 13 -26.96 19.61 23.01
N ALA A 14 -26.31 20.69 23.45
CA ALA A 14 -25.31 21.39 22.64
C ALA A 14 -23.97 20.64 22.52
N MET A 15 -23.66 19.75 23.47
CA MET A 15 -22.38 19.02 23.50
C MET A 15 -22.34 17.82 22.53
N SER A 16 -23.49 17.23 22.18
CA SER A 16 -23.54 16.10 21.24
C SER A 16 -23.36 16.51 19.77
N ALA A 17 -23.86 17.68 19.35
CA ALA A 17 -23.77 18.11 17.96
C ALA A 17 -22.34 18.49 17.55
N ALA A 18 -21.57 19.10 18.46
CA ALA A 18 -20.18 19.44 18.21
C ALA A 18 -19.29 18.18 18.06
N LEU A 19 -19.51 17.15 18.90
CA LEU A 19 -18.76 15.90 18.82
C LEU A 19 -19.00 15.15 17.49
N LEU A 20 -20.24 15.17 16.98
CA LEU A 20 -20.59 14.54 15.70
C LEU A 20 -19.95 15.26 14.50
N LEU A 21 -19.81 16.59 14.55
CA LEU A 21 -19.10 17.36 13.51
C LEU A 21 -17.59 17.05 13.50
N PHE A 22 -16.93 16.93 14.66
CA PHE A 22 -15.52 16.52 14.71
C PHE A 22 -15.31 15.07 14.28
N ALA A 23 -16.22 14.15 14.63
CA ALA A 23 -16.15 12.77 14.16
C ALA A 23 -16.37 12.65 12.64
N ALA A 24 -17.26 13.47 12.05
CA ALA A 24 -17.47 13.52 10.61
C ALA A 24 -16.26 14.11 9.85
N LEU A 25 -15.56 15.08 10.43
CA LEU A 25 -14.31 15.64 9.88
C LEU A 25 -13.10 14.69 10.03
N ALA A 26 -13.09 13.80 11.02
CA ALA A 26 -12.02 12.81 11.19
C ALA A 26 -12.13 11.62 10.22
N MET A 27 -13.28 11.42 9.57
CA MET A 27 -13.47 10.41 8.52
C MET A 27 -13.00 10.87 7.14
N THR A 28 -12.20 11.93 7.08
CA THR A 28 -11.41 12.22 5.88
C THR A 28 -10.31 11.18 5.76
N ALA A 29 -10.54 10.14 4.97
CA ALA A 29 -9.51 9.18 4.60
C ALA A 29 -8.32 9.93 3.97
N ASN A 30 -7.19 9.95 4.68
CA ASN A 30 -5.94 10.47 4.13
C ASN A 30 -5.50 9.53 3.02
N VAL A 31 -5.80 9.87 1.76
CA VAL A 31 -5.46 9.03 0.59
C VAL A 31 -3.96 9.12 0.24
N ARG A 32 -3.24 10.08 0.82
CA ARG A 32 -1.77 10.22 0.71
C ARG A 32 -1.03 9.46 1.82
N THR A 33 -1.48 8.28 2.20
CA THR A 33 -0.69 7.39 3.05
C THR A 33 0.24 6.53 2.21
N ALA A 34 1.40 6.23 2.77
CA ALA A 34 2.27 5.21 2.22
C ALA A 34 1.93 3.88 2.91
N ASP A 35 1.70 2.84 2.13
CA ASP A 35 1.23 1.56 2.63
C ASP A 35 2.12 0.44 2.08
N TRP A 36 2.21 -0.64 2.85
CA TRP A 36 2.94 -1.84 2.43
C TRP A 36 2.15 -2.50 1.30
N HIS A 37 2.77 -2.63 0.14
CA HIS A 37 2.12 -3.14 -1.04
C HIS A 37 2.33 -4.64 -1.22
N THR A 38 1.29 -5.30 -1.75
CA THR A 38 1.37 -6.72 -2.10
C THR A 38 2.31 -6.94 -3.29
N ILE A 39 3.30 -7.80 -3.12
CA ILE A 39 4.31 -8.13 -4.12
C ILE A 39 3.82 -9.32 -4.94
N ALA A 40 3.65 -9.12 -6.25
CA ALA A 40 3.11 -10.14 -7.13
C ALA A 40 4.11 -11.26 -7.42
N TRP A 41 5.37 -10.90 -7.65
CA TRP A 41 6.49 -11.84 -7.80
C TRP A 41 7.83 -11.13 -7.59
N VAL A 42 8.90 -11.92 -7.46
CA VAL A 42 10.28 -11.43 -7.46
C VAL A 42 11.11 -12.10 -8.54
N THR A 43 12.05 -11.35 -9.12
CA THR A 43 13.05 -11.88 -10.06
C THR A 43 14.44 -11.74 -9.45
N PRO A 44 15.16 -12.84 -9.18
CA PRO A 44 16.53 -12.75 -8.68
C PRO A 44 17.50 -12.36 -9.81
N SER A 45 18.53 -11.60 -9.45
CA SER A 45 19.71 -11.37 -10.29
C SER A 45 20.49 -12.67 -10.51
N HIS A 46 21.40 -12.67 -11.48
CA HIS A 46 22.22 -13.84 -11.81
C HIS A 46 23.07 -14.34 -10.62
N ASP A 47 23.57 -13.44 -9.78
CA ASP A 47 24.31 -13.78 -8.55
C ASP A 47 23.39 -14.09 -7.35
N GLY A 48 22.07 -13.96 -7.54
CA GLY A 48 21.05 -14.18 -6.53
C GLY A 48 21.05 -13.17 -5.37
N ARG A 49 21.86 -12.10 -5.44
CA ARG A 49 22.01 -11.13 -4.34
C ARG A 49 21.08 -9.93 -4.45
N THR A 50 20.45 -9.72 -5.60
CA THR A 50 19.45 -8.68 -5.80
C THR A 50 18.13 -9.34 -6.18
N LEU A 51 17.06 -8.96 -5.51
CA LEU A 51 15.70 -9.32 -5.90
C LEU A 51 15.03 -8.09 -6.51
N THR A 52 14.45 -8.24 -7.70
CA THR A 52 13.53 -7.24 -8.26
C THR A 52 12.13 -7.65 -7.86
N ALA A 53 11.54 -6.92 -6.91
CA ALA A 53 10.15 -7.08 -6.49
C ALA A 53 9.23 -6.31 -7.45
N THR A 54 8.27 -7.00 -8.05
CA THR A 54 7.30 -6.42 -8.97
C THR A 54 5.92 -6.41 -8.34
N PHE A 55 5.25 -5.26 -8.40
CA PHE A 55 3.86 -5.10 -8.00
C PHE A 55 3.11 -4.22 -8.98
N THR A 56 1.78 -4.29 -8.93
CA THR A 56 0.90 -3.48 -9.76
C THR A 56 0.48 -2.24 -9.01
N VAL A 57 0.72 -1.07 -9.59
CA VAL A 57 0.18 0.20 -9.11
C VAL A 57 -0.79 0.79 -10.11
N TYR A 58 -1.78 1.52 -9.62
CA TYR A 58 -2.84 2.09 -10.43
C TYR A 58 -2.69 3.60 -10.53
N LYS A 59 -2.89 4.15 -11.71
CA LYS A 59 -2.78 5.60 -11.90
C LYS A 59 -4.10 6.25 -11.44
N PRO A 60 -4.06 7.32 -10.63
CA PRO A 60 -5.28 8.01 -10.20
C PRO A 60 -6.10 8.52 -11.40
N GLU A 61 -7.43 8.55 -11.25
CA GLU A 61 -8.37 8.97 -12.32
C GLU A 61 -8.12 10.41 -12.83
N VAL A 62 -7.55 11.27 -11.99
CA VAL A 62 -7.20 12.64 -12.37
C VAL A 62 -5.85 12.60 -13.09
N ASP A 63 -5.92 12.44 -14.41
CA ASP A 63 -4.79 12.26 -15.31
C ASP A 63 -4.06 13.59 -15.57
N ASP A 64 -2.98 13.87 -14.83
CA ASP A 64 -2.01 14.92 -15.16
C ASP A 64 -0.81 14.40 -15.99
N GLY A 65 -0.92 13.17 -16.53
CA GLY A 65 0.12 12.49 -17.28
C GLY A 65 1.24 11.90 -16.42
N ARG A 66 1.31 12.19 -15.11
CA ARG A 66 2.46 11.81 -14.29
C ARG A 66 2.23 10.46 -13.60
N PHE A 67 3.29 9.66 -13.58
CA PHE A 67 3.37 8.47 -12.76
C PHE A 67 3.96 8.89 -11.41
N CYS A 68 3.13 8.93 -10.37
CA CYS A 68 3.47 9.54 -9.09
C CYS A 68 3.72 8.54 -7.97
N TRP A 69 3.93 7.26 -8.26
CA TRP A 69 4.24 6.28 -7.24
C TRP A 69 5.71 6.35 -6.87
N GLU A 70 5.99 6.38 -5.57
CA GLU A 70 7.34 6.39 -5.02
C GLU A 70 7.50 5.35 -3.92
N VAL A 71 8.70 4.78 -3.83
CA VAL A 71 9.08 3.91 -2.72
C VAL A 71 9.42 4.79 -1.52
N THR A 72 8.70 4.62 -0.43
CA THR A 72 8.95 5.35 0.81
C THR A 72 9.81 4.56 1.79
N ASP A 73 9.70 3.24 1.77
CA ASP A 73 10.49 2.34 2.61
C ASP A 73 10.62 0.95 1.97
N THR A 74 11.66 0.23 2.39
CA THR A 74 11.89 -1.18 2.02
C THR A 74 12.36 -1.94 3.23
N ASP A 75 11.91 -3.18 3.38
CA ASP A 75 12.36 -4.06 4.45
C ASP A 75 12.87 -5.38 3.88
N VAL A 76 13.99 -5.85 4.42
CA VAL A 76 14.64 -7.12 4.04
C VAL A 76 15.16 -7.78 5.30
N TRP A 77 14.45 -8.83 5.73
CA TRP A 77 14.87 -9.68 6.82
C TRP A 77 15.30 -11.04 6.28
N GLU A 78 16.46 -11.54 6.73
CA GLU A 78 17.06 -12.76 6.19
C GLU A 78 17.29 -13.79 7.29
N SER A 79 16.87 -15.02 7.00
CA SER A 79 17.23 -16.22 7.73
C SER A 79 17.92 -17.22 6.79
N PRO A 80 18.46 -18.34 7.32
CA PRO A 80 19.09 -19.37 6.50
C PRO A 80 18.14 -20.02 5.48
N SER A 81 16.84 -20.10 5.76
CA SER A 81 15.84 -20.78 4.92
C SER A 81 14.87 -19.84 4.22
N GLN A 82 14.79 -18.58 4.66
CA GLN A 82 13.76 -17.64 4.23
C GLN A 82 14.32 -16.21 4.12
N VAL A 83 13.75 -15.44 3.19
CA VAL A 83 13.90 -14.00 3.11
C VAL A 83 12.50 -13.40 3.22
N THR A 84 12.29 -12.52 4.20
CA THR A 84 11.06 -11.73 4.31
C THR A 84 11.33 -10.36 3.71
N ILE A 85 10.49 -9.94 2.77
CA ILE A 85 10.62 -8.63 2.10
C ILE A 85 9.33 -7.82 2.21
N GLY A 86 9.48 -6.50 2.24
CA GLY A 86 8.37 -5.57 2.12
C GLY A 86 8.78 -4.35 1.32
N VAL A 87 7.85 -3.80 0.56
CA VAL A 87 7.99 -2.51 -0.11
C VAL A 87 6.84 -1.63 0.32
N GLN A 88 7.16 -0.47 0.89
CA GLN A 88 6.18 0.56 1.18
C GLN A 88 6.20 1.57 0.03
N VAL A 89 5.03 1.84 -0.54
CA VAL A 89 4.88 2.86 -1.57
C VAL A 89 3.82 3.87 -1.19
N GLY A 90 4.07 5.11 -1.61
CA GLY A 90 3.11 6.20 -1.51
C GLY A 90 2.77 6.76 -2.88
N ASN A 91 1.63 7.42 -2.96
CA ASN A 91 1.23 8.21 -4.12
C ASN A 91 1.09 9.69 -3.71
N PRO A 92 2.17 10.50 -3.77
CA PRO A 92 2.13 11.94 -3.53
C PRO A 92 1.13 12.70 -4.42
N CYS A 93 0.68 12.16 -5.55
CA CYS A 93 -0.34 12.81 -6.38
C CYS A 93 -1.78 12.45 -5.98
N ALA A 94 -1.99 11.47 -5.09
CA ALA A 94 -3.32 11.18 -4.58
C ALA A 94 -3.92 12.43 -3.89
N PRO A 95 -5.24 12.67 -3.96
CA PRO A 95 -5.86 13.79 -3.27
C PRO A 95 -5.69 13.62 -1.76
N LEU A 96 -5.57 14.73 -1.00
CA LEU A 96 -5.53 14.65 0.46
C LEU A 96 -6.86 14.13 1.06
N LEU A 97 -7.96 14.31 0.34
CA LEU A 97 -9.31 13.95 0.74
C LEU A 97 -10.01 13.25 -0.42
N SER A 98 -10.43 11.98 -0.26
CA SER A 98 -11.36 11.33 -1.20
C SER A 98 -12.78 11.44 -0.68
N TRP A 99 -13.59 12.30 -1.30
CA TRP A 99 -15.03 12.32 -1.09
C TRP A 99 -15.68 11.39 -2.11
N GLY A 100 -15.81 10.09 -1.79
CA GLY A 100 -16.50 9.12 -2.65
C GLY A 100 -15.79 7.76 -2.77
N THR A 101 -16.43 6.83 -3.47
CA THR A 101 -15.92 5.49 -3.73
C THR A 101 -14.82 5.55 -4.80
N ILE A 102 -13.61 5.15 -4.46
CA ILE A 102 -12.50 5.06 -5.42
C ILE A 102 -12.74 3.81 -6.26
N SER A 103 -13.04 3.99 -7.55
CA SER A 103 -13.00 2.88 -8.49
C SER A 103 -11.52 2.57 -8.78
N MET A 104 -11.13 1.30 -8.70
CA MET A 104 -9.78 0.91 -9.14
C MET A 104 -9.76 1.02 -10.67
N PRO A 105 -8.93 1.90 -11.25
CA PRO A 105 -8.91 2.08 -12.68
C PRO A 105 -8.25 0.88 -13.37
N ASP A 106 -8.74 0.50 -14.56
CA ASP A 106 -8.21 -0.62 -15.37
C ASP A 106 -6.81 -0.35 -16.00
N ASN A 107 -6.06 0.60 -15.45
CA ASN A 107 -4.81 1.11 -15.99
C ASN A 107 -3.57 0.68 -15.18
N GLY A 108 -3.64 -0.48 -14.53
CA GLY A 108 -2.57 -1.03 -13.71
C GLY A 108 -1.24 -1.11 -14.47
N ARG A 109 -0.16 -0.64 -13.86
CA ARG A 109 1.21 -0.72 -14.39
C ARG A 109 2.11 -1.45 -13.42
N SER A 110 3.02 -2.24 -13.96
CA SER A 110 4.09 -2.85 -13.18
C SER A 110 5.03 -1.78 -12.66
N PHE A 111 5.42 -1.92 -11.39
CA PHE A 111 6.43 -1.11 -10.75
C PHE A 111 7.43 -2.04 -10.07
N ASP A 112 8.70 -1.83 -10.41
CA ASP A 112 9.79 -2.72 -10.03
C ASP A 112 10.70 -2.05 -9.01
N VAL A 113 11.04 -2.76 -7.94
CA VAL A 113 11.91 -2.28 -6.87
C VAL A 113 13.02 -3.27 -6.60
N GLN A 114 14.26 -2.78 -6.62
CA GLN A 114 15.43 -3.61 -6.34
C GLN A 114 15.72 -3.67 -4.85
N LEU A 115 15.82 -4.89 -4.32
CA LEU A 115 16.10 -5.20 -2.93
C LEU A 115 17.42 -5.97 -2.86
N HIS A 116 18.32 -5.55 -1.99
CA HIS A 116 19.64 -6.16 -1.85
C HIS A 116 19.66 -7.15 -0.68
N LEU A 117 20.16 -8.35 -0.93
CA LEU A 117 20.33 -9.41 0.06
C LEU A 117 21.79 -9.47 0.52
N ARG A 118 22.00 -9.84 1.78
CA ARG A 118 23.34 -10.09 2.35
C ARG A 118 23.91 -11.41 1.87
N ALA A 119 23.06 -12.41 1.64
CA ALA A 119 23.42 -13.70 1.06
C ALA A 119 22.64 -13.94 -0.25
N PRO A 120 23.14 -14.76 -1.19
CA PRO A 120 22.38 -15.11 -2.38
C PRO A 120 21.08 -15.86 -2.02
N LEU A 121 20.03 -15.71 -2.83
CA LEU A 121 18.73 -16.33 -2.56
C LEU A 121 18.85 -17.86 -2.46
N ASN A 122 19.58 -18.53 -3.36
CA ASN A 122 19.95 -19.96 -3.28
C ASN A 122 18.81 -20.90 -2.87
N GLY A 123 17.61 -20.70 -3.43
CA GLY A 123 16.44 -21.53 -3.15
C GLY A 123 15.75 -21.27 -1.80
N ARG A 124 16.18 -20.26 -1.04
CA ARG A 124 15.45 -19.75 0.13
C ARG A 124 14.05 -19.30 -0.30
N THR A 125 13.08 -19.49 0.59
CA THR A 125 11.71 -19.05 0.33
C THR A 125 11.61 -17.54 0.52
N VAL A 126 10.93 -16.85 -0.40
CA VAL A 126 10.64 -15.42 -0.25
C VAL A 126 9.23 -15.26 0.32
N ILE A 127 9.10 -14.47 1.38
CA ILE A 127 7.86 -14.26 2.11
C ILE A 127 7.56 -12.77 2.16
N GLU A 128 6.31 -12.41 1.95
CA GLU A 128 5.86 -11.04 2.08
C GLU A 128 5.71 -10.65 3.55
N LYS A 129 6.19 -9.47 3.91
CA LYS A 129 6.15 -8.93 5.28
C LYS A 129 4.72 -8.78 5.82
N GLU A 130 3.80 -8.26 5.02
CA GLU A 130 2.46 -7.85 5.49
C GLU A 130 1.51 -9.05 5.60
N SER A 131 1.36 -9.82 4.52
CA SER A 131 0.48 -11.00 4.54
C SER A 131 1.12 -12.27 5.11
N GLY A 132 2.46 -12.32 5.22
CA GLY A 132 3.19 -13.55 5.55
C GLY A 132 3.13 -14.63 4.46
N GLN A 133 2.60 -14.30 3.27
CA GLN A 133 2.44 -15.26 2.19
C GLN A 133 3.73 -15.46 1.40
N LYS A 134 3.83 -16.62 0.75
CA LYS A 134 4.95 -16.93 -0.14
C LYS A 134 4.85 -16.13 -1.43
N ILE A 135 5.90 -15.38 -1.73
CA ILE A 135 6.03 -14.65 -2.98
C ILE A 135 6.61 -15.60 -4.05
N PRO A 136 5.98 -15.70 -5.24
CA PRO A 136 6.54 -16.43 -6.36
C PRO A 136 7.91 -15.87 -6.79
N VAL A 137 8.86 -16.76 -7.04
CA VAL A 137 10.19 -16.39 -7.56
C VAL A 137 10.23 -16.77 -9.03
N ALA A 138 10.32 -15.79 -9.92
CA ALA A 138 10.49 -16.00 -11.35
C ALA A 138 11.87 -16.62 -11.65
N GLN A 139 11.95 -17.48 -12.66
CA GLN A 139 13.24 -18.02 -13.09
C GLN A 139 14.02 -16.93 -13.84
N SER A 140 15.27 -16.68 -13.44
CA SER A 140 16.19 -15.78 -14.15
C SER A 140 16.48 -16.37 -15.54
N GLY A 141 15.62 -16.09 -16.51
CA GLY A 141 15.70 -16.66 -17.85
C GLY A 141 14.45 -16.50 -18.70
N GLU A 142 13.29 -16.19 -18.12
CA GLU A 142 12.04 -16.02 -18.90
C GLU A 142 11.78 -14.54 -19.26
N GLY A 143 12.81 -13.91 -19.83
CA GLY A 143 12.67 -12.67 -20.58
C GLY A 143 12.69 -12.97 -22.07
N THR A 144 11.57 -12.73 -22.74
CA THR A 144 11.45 -12.58 -24.21
C THR A 144 11.40 -13.90 -25.02
N GLY A 145 10.20 -14.47 -25.18
CA GLY A 145 10.05 -15.61 -26.09
C GLY A 145 8.66 -16.25 -26.23
N ARG A 146 7.55 -15.51 -26.07
CA ARG A 146 6.26 -15.97 -26.62
C ARG A 146 5.88 -15.10 -27.80
N SER A 147 6.42 -15.49 -28.95
CA SER A 147 5.85 -15.19 -30.26
C SER A 147 4.38 -15.61 -30.23
N PHE A 148 3.47 -14.66 -30.34
CA PHE A 148 2.11 -14.93 -30.78
C PHE A 148 2.19 -15.31 -32.27
N GLY A 149 2.03 -16.59 -32.55
CA GLY A 149 1.63 -17.18 -33.83
C GLY A 149 0.89 -18.46 -33.46
N GLU A 150 -0.30 -18.77 -33.96
CA GLU A 150 -1.10 -18.28 -35.08
C GLU A 150 -2.55 -18.03 -34.62
#